data_AF-A0A1H8E6M9-F1
#
_entry.id   AF-A0A1H8E6M9-F1
#
_cell.length_a   1.000
_cell.length_b   1.000
_cell.length_c   1.000
_cell.angle_alpha   90.00
_cell.angle_beta   90.00
_cell.angle_gamma   90.00
#
_symmetry.space_group_name_H-M   'P 1'
#
loop_
_entity.id
_entity.type
_entity.pdbx_description
1 polymer ?
#
loop_
_entity_poly.entity_id
_entity_poly.type
_entity_poly.pdbx_seq_one_letter_code
_entity_poly.pdbx_strand_id
1 'polypeptide(L)'
;MYKNKSFIFFYVLLLVFVLAGCSEQSSEEKSQEKDLPKLMFEAQTITLDGKNYTLDPRLQLNDKNGIGQAVGLIYDTAVVHEINGIPGEKWLTASFEGEGLVFREQGKGDFNLSDFAPDRLEIHSLENPDQVTKEKVVTDRKAIDELVKTITEKEPVRVDTSELKDIQLLKEITFQSDRYPNIAYHLSYIEKNGRTYLREHGLFLMDTLYEVSINWDSLP
;
A
#
# COMPACT_ATOMS: atom_id res chain seq x y z
N MET A 1 11.38 -2.77 24.06
CA MET A 1 12.57 -2.15 23.40
C MET A 1 13.11 -3.12 22.34
N TYR A 2 12.34 -3.33 21.27
CA TYR A 2 12.71 -4.23 20.17
C TYR A 2 13.14 -3.39 18.97
N LYS A 3 14.34 -3.68 18.46
CA LYS A 3 14.94 -2.99 17.30
C LYS A 3 14.14 -3.36 16.05
N ASN A 4 13.74 -2.35 15.27
CA ASN A 4 13.21 -2.41 13.89
C ASN A 4 14.20 -3.05 12.89
N LYS A 5 14.81 -4.18 13.24
CA LYS A 5 15.63 -4.98 12.33
C LYS A 5 14.77 -5.84 11.42
N SER A 6 13.56 -6.23 11.83
CA SER A 6 12.70 -7.10 11.01
C SER A 6 12.20 -6.43 9.73
N PHE A 7 11.96 -5.12 9.71
CA PHE A 7 11.33 -4.46 8.55
C PHE A 7 12.32 -4.13 7.42
N ILE A 8 13.55 -3.71 7.75
CA ILE A 8 14.64 -3.58 6.77
C ILE A 8 15.08 -4.97 6.29
N PHE A 9 15.04 -5.97 7.18
CA PHE A 9 15.27 -7.35 6.79
C PHE A 9 14.20 -7.81 5.80
N PHE A 10 12.94 -7.40 5.94
CA PHE A 10 11.88 -7.72 4.97
C PHE A 10 12.18 -7.16 3.58
N TYR A 11 12.56 -5.89 3.43
CA TYR A 11 12.91 -5.32 2.12
C TYR A 11 14.17 -5.95 1.49
N VAL A 12 15.19 -6.26 2.29
CA VAL A 12 16.41 -6.94 1.80
C VAL A 12 16.13 -8.40 1.46
N LEU A 13 15.29 -9.09 2.24
CA LEU A 13 14.86 -10.46 1.98
C LEU A 13 13.95 -10.52 0.74
N LEU A 14 13.06 -9.53 0.54
CA LEU A 14 12.26 -9.37 -0.66
C LEU A 14 13.16 -9.20 -1.90
N LEU A 15 14.23 -8.41 -1.79
CA LEU A 15 15.23 -8.22 -2.86
C LEU A 15 16.05 -9.50 -3.14
N VAL A 16 16.26 -10.36 -2.13
CA VAL A 16 16.90 -11.67 -2.29
C VAL A 16 15.93 -12.73 -2.84
N PHE A 17 14.64 -12.66 -2.50
CA PHE A 17 13.62 -13.56 -3.07
C PHE A 17 13.26 -13.21 -4.52
N VAL A 18 13.35 -11.94 -4.92
CA VAL A 18 13.33 -11.52 -6.34
C VAL A 18 14.43 -12.23 -7.14
N LEU A 19 15.55 -12.60 -6.52
CA LEU A 19 16.63 -13.35 -7.17
C LEU A 19 16.45 -14.89 -7.08
N ALA A 20 15.70 -15.40 -6.09
CA ALA A 20 15.59 -16.84 -5.81
C ALA A 20 14.27 -17.48 -6.29
N GLY A 21 13.21 -16.71 -6.50
CA GLY A 21 11.87 -17.20 -6.88
C GLY A 21 11.70 -17.67 -8.33
N CYS A 22 12.75 -17.65 -9.15
CA CYS A 22 12.69 -17.98 -10.58
C CYS A 22 12.45 -19.47 -10.93
N SER A 23 12.27 -20.37 -9.98
CA SER A 23 12.34 -21.81 -10.29
C SER A 23 11.03 -22.53 -10.60
N GLU A 24 9.83 -21.98 -10.39
CA GLU A 24 8.59 -22.75 -10.64
C GLU A 24 7.39 -21.87 -11.03
N GLN A 25 7.39 -21.40 -12.29
CA GLN A 25 6.19 -20.89 -12.97
C GLN A 25 5.85 -21.79 -14.16
N SER A 26 4.55 -22.03 -14.35
CA SER A 26 4.00 -22.93 -15.37
C SER A 26 4.43 -22.53 -16.79
N SER A 27 4.62 -23.49 -17.69
CA SER A 27 5.24 -23.23 -19.00
C SER A 27 4.37 -22.42 -19.97
N GLU A 28 3.08 -22.22 -19.67
CA GLU A 28 2.17 -21.43 -20.52
C GLU A 28 2.24 -19.93 -20.20
N GLU A 29 2.33 -19.53 -18.91
CA GLU A 29 2.54 -18.11 -18.52
C GLU A 29 3.87 -17.57 -19.06
N LYS A 30 4.93 -18.38 -19.00
CA LYS A 30 6.26 -18.00 -19.53
C LYS A 30 6.27 -17.70 -21.03
N SER A 31 5.32 -18.22 -21.80
CA SER A 31 5.27 -17.98 -23.25
C SER A 31 4.62 -16.64 -23.61
N GLN A 32 3.71 -16.12 -22.77
CA GLN A 32 3.10 -14.80 -23.00
C GLN A 32 3.95 -13.65 -22.44
N GLU A 33 4.68 -13.89 -21.34
CA GLU A 33 5.58 -12.88 -20.77
C GLU A 33 6.75 -12.52 -21.70
N LYS A 34 7.19 -13.44 -22.56
CA LYS A 34 8.36 -13.26 -23.43
C LYS A 34 8.22 -12.10 -24.44
N ASP A 35 6.99 -11.72 -24.78
CA ASP A 35 6.70 -10.69 -25.80
C ASP A 35 6.30 -9.34 -25.18
N LEU A 36 6.32 -9.20 -23.85
CA LEU A 36 5.98 -7.95 -23.18
C LEU A 36 7.08 -6.88 -23.37
N PRO A 37 6.71 -5.60 -23.53
CA PRO A 37 7.68 -4.53 -23.64
C PRO A 37 8.45 -4.37 -22.33
N LYS A 38 9.76 -4.12 -22.43
CA LYS A 38 10.60 -3.80 -21.27
C LYS A 38 10.34 -2.36 -20.84
N LEU A 39 9.97 -2.19 -19.58
CA LEU A 39 9.67 -0.90 -18.99
C LEU A 39 10.90 -0.36 -18.27
N MET A 40 11.11 0.94 -18.39
CA MET A 40 12.13 1.64 -17.61
C MET A 40 11.61 1.83 -16.19
N PHE A 41 12.39 1.41 -15.20
CA PHE A 41 12.10 1.61 -13.78
C PHE A 41 13.25 2.36 -13.13
N GLU A 42 12.98 3.57 -12.66
CA GLU A 42 13.96 4.44 -12.01
C GLU A 42 13.31 5.15 -10.82
N ALA A 43 13.97 5.12 -9.66
CA ALA A 43 13.52 5.81 -8.45
C ALA A 43 12.02 5.61 -8.15
N GLN A 44 11.54 4.36 -8.21
CA GLN A 44 10.14 3.98 -7.96
C GLN A 44 9.14 4.48 -9.02
N THR A 45 9.63 4.88 -10.18
CA THR A 45 8.82 5.34 -11.31
C THR A 45 8.97 4.39 -12.49
N ILE A 46 7.83 3.97 -13.05
CA ILE A 46 7.73 3.19 -14.28
C ILE A 46 7.46 4.15 -15.43
N THR A 47 8.17 4.01 -16.55
CA THR A 47 7.85 4.72 -17.80
C THR A 47 7.20 3.75 -18.80
N LEU A 48 5.97 4.05 -19.22
CA LEU A 48 5.20 3.31 -20.21
C LEU A 48 4.59 4.30 -21.20
N ASP A 49 4.85 4.12 -22.50
CA ASP A 49 4.33 4.96 -23.59
C ASP A 49 4.52 6.47 -23.38
N GLY A 50 5.69 6.86 -22.84
CA GLY A 50 6.03 8.25 -22.56
C GLY A 50 5.34 8.85 -21.33
N LYS A 51 4.58 8.06 -20.57
CA LYS A 51 3.99 8.43 -19.29
C LYS A 51 4.79 7.85 -18.13
N ASN A 52 4.84 8.60 -17.04
CA ASN A 52 5.49 8.20 -15.81
C ASN A 52 4.44 7.78 -14.77
N TYR A 53 4.64 6.65 -14.12
CA TYR A 53 3.82 6.15 -13.03
C TYR A 53 4.67 5.96 -11.79
N THR A 54 4.34 6.61 -10.69
CA THR A 54 5.11 6.54 -9.44
C THR A 54 4.38 5.67 -8.43
N LEU A 55 5.15 4.85 -7.72
CA LEU A 55 4.68 4.05 -6.61
C LEU A 55 3.97 4.92 -5.57
N ASP A 56 2.78 4.53 -5.15
CA ASP A 56 2.12 5.12 -3.98
C ASP A 56 2.24 4.14 -2.79
N PRO A 57 3.05 4.43 -1.77
CA PRO A 57 3.32 3.48 -0.67
C PRO A 57 2.11 3.24 0.23
N ARG A 58 1.07 4.07 0.11
CA ARG A 58 -0.16 3.97 0.90
C ARG A 58 -1.16 3.02 0.25
N LEU A 59 -0.95 2.68 -1.02
CA LEU A 59 -1.88 1.91 -1.83
C LEU A 59 -1.33 0.53 -2.14
N GLN A 60 -2.19 -0.47 -2.02
CA GLN A 60 -1.88 -1.85 -2.39
C GLN A 60 -3.06 -2.48 -3.11
N LEU A 61 -2.77 -3.48 -3.93
CA LEU A 61 -3.79 -4.36 -4.48
C LEU A 61 -4.35 -5.24 -3.35
N ASN A 62 -5.67 -5.26 -3.20
CA ASN A 62 -6.32 -5.96 -2.08
C ASN A 62 -6.62 -7.45 -2.35
N ASP A 63 -6.60 -7.86 -3.62
CA ASP A 63 -6.96 -9.20 -4.10
C ASP A 63 -6.28 -9.46 -5.45
N LYS A 64 -5.81 -10.69 -5.66
CA LYS A 64 -5.29 -11.17 -6.95
C LYS A 64 -6.29 -11.02 -8.09
N ASN A 65 -7.60 -11.01 -7.82
CA ASN A 65 -8.63 -10.76 -8.83
C ASN A 65 -8.56 -9.32 -9.38
N GLY A 66 -7.87 -8.42 -8.69
CA GLY A 66 -7.57 -7.07 -9.15
C GLY A 66 -6.51 -7.00 -10.25
N ILE A 67 -5.74 -8.07 -10.48
CA ILE A 67 -4.71 -8.11 -11.52
C ILE A 67 -5.39 -8.20 -12.90
N GLY A 68 -5.16 -7.18 -13.73
CA GLY A 68 -5.66 -7.10 -15.08
C GLY A 68 -4.66 -7.61 -16.12
N GLN A 69 -4.74 -7.05 -17.33
CA GLN A 69 -3.86 -7.44 -18.43
C GLN A 69 -2.40 -7.04 -18.15
N ALA A 70 -1.45 -7.92 -18.48
CA ALA A 70 -0.03 -7.59 -18.46
C ALA A 70 0.32 -6.55 -19.53
N VAL A 71 1.06 -5.51 -19.15
CA VAL A 71 1.43 -4.37 -20.02
C VAL A 71 2.94 -4.19 -20.18
N GLY A 72 3.75 -4.85 -19.38
CA GLY A 72 5.20 -4.79 -19.53
C GLY A 72 5.99 -5.52 -18.45
N LEU A 73 7.31 -5.51 -18.61
CA LEU A 73 8.25 -6.16 -17.70
C LEU A 73 9.27 -5.16 -17.14
N ILE A 74 9.50 -5.23 -15.83
CA ILE A 74 10.60 -4.54 -15.16
C ILE A 74 11.73 -5.55 -14.94
N TYR A 75 12.93 -5.21 -15.43
CA TYR A 75 14.16 -6.02 -15.29
C TYR A 75 14.03 -7.51 -15.66
N ASP A 76 13.12 -7.84 -16.61
CA ASP A 76 12.82 -9.21 -17.03
C ASP A 76 12.29 -10.14 -15.91
N THR A 77 11.85 -9.58 -14.77
CA THR A 77 11.42 -10.37 -13.60
C THR A 77 10.04 -10.00 -13.08
N ALA A 78 9.70 -8.71 -13.03
CA ALA A 78 8.43 -8.26 -12.48
C ALA A 78 7.47 -7.87 -13.61
N VAL A 79 6.31 -8.53 -13.66
CA VAL A 79 5.25 -8.20 -14.61
C VAL A 79 4.42 -7.04 -14.07
N VAL A 80 4.28 -6.00 -14.89
CA VAL A 80 3.39 -4.87 -14.64
C VAL A 80 2.08 -5.12 -15.34
N HIS A 81 0.98 -4.90 -14.63
CA HIS A 81 -0.38 -5.13 -15.08
C HIS A 81 -1.22 -3.87 -14.97
N GLU A 82 -2.28 -3.81 -15.78
CA GLU A 82 -3.44 -2.98 -15.47
C GLU A 82 -4.14 -3.47 -14.19
N ILE A 83 -4.95 -2.61 -13.59
CA ILE A 83 -5.77 -2.97 -12.43
C ILE A 83 -7.23 -3.09 -12.89
N ASN A 84 -7.85 -4.26 -12.69
CA ASN A 84 -9.23 -4.49 -13.09
C ASN A 84 -10.19 -3.48 -12.45
N GLY A 85 -11.07 -2.90 -13.28
CA GLY A 85 -12.05 -1.90 -12.83
C GLY A 85 -11.51 -0.49 -12.67
N ILE A 86 -10.23 -0.26 -12.97
CA ILE A 86 -9.58 1.05 -12.88
C ILE A 86 -8.90 1.39 -14.22
N PRO A 87 -8.93 2.64 -14.69
CA PRO A 87 -8.31 2.99 -15.97
C PRO A 87 -6.78 2.80 -15.96
N GLY A 88 -6.27 1.91 -16.81
CA GLY A 88 -4.86 1.55 -16.92
C GLY A 88 -3.96 2.72 -17.34
N GLU A 89 -4.50 3.72 -18.03
CA GLU A 89 -3.76 4.94 -18.40
C GLU A 89 -3.45 5.86 -17.22
N LYS A 90 -3.96 5.52 -16.03
CA LYS A 90 -3.77 6.26 -14.77
C LYS A 90 -3.15 5.41 -13.66
N TRP A 91 -3.38 4.09 -13.68
CA TRP A 91 -3.03 3.19 -12.59
C TRP A 91 -2.48 1.88 -13.11
N LEU A 92 -1.39 1.44 -12.51
CA LEU A 92 -0.75 0.16 -12.81
C LEU A 92 -0.43 -0.57 -11.51
N THR A 93 -0.22 -1.87 -11.58
CA THR A 93 0.28 -2.66 -10.45
C THR A 93 1.46 -3.53 -10.88
N ALA A 94 2.47 -3.63 -10.02
CA ALA A 94 3.47 -4.68 -10.13
C ALA A 94 3.13 -5.75 -9.09
N SER A 95 2.67 -6.92 -9.55
CA SER A 95 2.17 -7.98 -8.66
C SER A 95 3.24 -9.03 -8.36
N PHE A 96 3.26 -9.50 -7.12
CA PHE A 96 4.06 -10.63 -6.66
C PHE A 96 3.20 -11.49 -5.73
N GLU A 97 3.06 -12.78 -6.02
CA GLU A 97 2.31 -13.75 -5.19
C GLU A 97 0.84 -13.37 -4.86
N GLY A 98 0.21 -12.54 -5.70
CA GLY A 98 -1.18 -12.11 -5.54
C GLY A 98 -1.37 -10.80 -4.77
N GLU A 99 -0.30 -10.23 -4.23
CA GLU A 99 -0.26 -8.84 -3.74
C GLU A 99 0.35 -7.94 -4.83
N GLY A 100 0.07 -6.64 -4.79
CA GLY A 100 0.55 -5.73 -5.83
C GLY A 100 0.83 -4.32 -5.34
N LEU A 101 2.00 -3.82 -5.72
CA LEU A 101 2.40 -2.44 -5.50
C LEU A 101 1.70 -1.54 -6.52
N VAL A 102 0.98 -0.52 -6.04
CA VAL A 102 0.19 0.35 -6.90
C VAL A 102 1.01 1.55 -7.38
N PHE A 103 0.99 1.78 -8.68
CA PHE A 103 1.63 2.92 -9.34
C PHE A 103 0.56 3.84 -9.93
N ARG A 104 0.77 5.16 -9.80
CA ARG A 104 -0.14 6.19 -10.28
C ARG A 104 0.56 7.14 -11.26
N GLU A 105 -0.13 7.52 -12.32
CA GLU A 105 0.35 8.50 -13.30
C GLU A 105 0.79 9.82 -12.60
N GLN A 106 2.02 10.27 -12.89
CA GLN A 106 2.57 11.52 -12.38
C GLN A 106 1.82 12.76 -12.93
N GLY A 107 1.89 13.88 -12.20
CA GLY A 107 1.34 15.16 -12.64
C GLY A 107 -0.15 15.37 -12.38
N LYS A 108 -0.82 14.44 -11.69
CA LYS A 108 -2.23 14.56 -11.28
C LYS A 108 -2.45 15.18 -9.89
N GLY A 109 -1.43 15.79 -9.30
CA GLY A 109 -1.46 16.33 -7.92
C GLY A 109 -1.30 15.25 -6.86
N ASP A 110 -1.24 15.66 -5.59
CA ASP A 110 -1.14 14.74 -4.46
C ASP A 110 -2.46 13.97 -4.31
N PHE A 111 -2.38 12.63 -4.36
CA PHE A 111 -3.52 11.78 -4.00
C PHE A 111 -3.62 11.74 -2.49
N ASN A 112 -4.80 12.01 -1.94
CA ASN A 112 -5.05 11.86 -0.52
C ASN A 112 -6.23 10.91 -0.26
N LEU A 113 -6.45 10.60 1.02
CA LEU A 113 -7.51 9.70 1.44
C LEU A 113 -8.92 10.21 1.05
N SER A 114 -9.14 11.52 0.95
CA SER A 114 -10.41 12.08 0.49
C SER A 114 -10.67 11.79 -0.99
N ASP A 115 -9.63 11.84 -1.84
CA ASP A 115 -9.74 11.46 -3.26
C ASP A 115 -10.09 9.97 -3.43
N PHE A 116 -9.51 9.13 -2.56
CA PHE A 116 -9.79 7.69 -2.51
C PHE A 116 -11.27 7.39 -2.19
N ALA A 117 -11.97 8.32 -1.53
CA ALA A 117 -13.40 8.26 -1.23
C ALA A 117 -13.82 6.94 -0.55
N PRO A 118 -13.23 6.59 0.60
CA PRO A 118 -13.43 5.28 1.20
C PRO A 118 -14.87 5.07 1.69
N ASP A 119 -15.34 3.84 1.59
CA ASP A 119 -16.70 3.45 1.97
C ASP A 119 -16.80 2.30 2.96
N ARG A 120 -15.68 1.60 3.16
CA ARG A 120 -15.52 0.58 4.18
C ARG A 120 -14.15 0.75 4.82
N LEU A 121 -14.12 0.50 6.11
CA LEU A 121 -12.91 0.51 6.92
C LEU A 121 -12.76 -0.85 7.59
N GLU A 122 -11.64 -1.51 7.34
CA GLU A 122 -11.28 -2.76 8.00
C GLU A 122 -10.22 -2.49 9.06
N ILE A 123 -10.48 -3.01 10.26
CA ILE A 123 -9.59 -2.88 11.41
C ILE A 123 -9.06 -4.28 11.69
N HIS A 124 -7.74 -4.39 11.72
CA HIS A 124 -7.05 -5.63 12.01
C HIS A 124 -6.20 -5.46 13.27
N SER A 125 -6.34 -6.40 14.20
CA SER A 125 -5.48 -6.48 15.37
C SER A 125 -4.18 -7.22 15.01
N LEU A 126 -3.08 -6.77 15.60
CA LEU A 126 -1.84 -7.54 15.62
C LEU A 126 -1.67 -8.11 17.03
N GLU A 127 -2.11 -9.35 17.23
CA GLU A 127 -1.80 -10.11 18.44
C GLU A 127 -0.33 -10.56 18.44
N ASN A 128 0.21 -10.87 17.25
CA ASN A 128 1.62 -11.15 16.99
C ASN A 128 2.05 -10.55 15.64
N PRO A 129 3.36 -10.29 15.41
CA PRO A 129 3.85 -9.71 14.14
C PRO A 129 3.47 -10.53 12.90
N ASP A 130 3.31 -11.84 13.06
CA ASP A 130 3.00 -12.77 11.97
C ASP A 130 1.50 -13.16 11.93
N GLN A 131 0.67 -12.55 12.79
CA GLN A 131 -0.76 -12.87 12.90
C GLN A 131 -1.60 -11.58 12.91
N VAL A 132 -1.98 -11.17 11.71
CA VAL A 132 -2.97 -10.11 11.48
C VAL A 132 -4.36 -10.74 11.53
N THR A 133 -5.19 -10.32 12.47
CA THR A 133 -6.57 -10.83 12.62
C THR A 133 -7.56 -9.72 12.33
N LYS A 134 -8.50 -9.99 11.40
CA LYS A 134 -9.60 -9.07 11.11
C LYS A 134 -10.52 -8.96 12.32
N GLU A 135 -10.52 -7.79 12.95
CA GLU A 135 -11.26 -7.51 14.18
C GLU A 135 -12.65 -6.96 13.86
N LYS A 136 -12.73 -5.99 12.93
CA LYS A 136 -13.95 -5.24 12.68
C LYS A 136 -14.01 -4.67 11.27
N VAL A 137 -15.21 -4.59 10.71
CA VAL A 137 -15.52 -3.85 9.49
C VAL A 137 -16.53 -2.76 9.83
N VAL A 138 -16.15 -1.51 9.57
CA VAL A 138 -17.01 -0.34 9.75
C VAL A 138 -17.51 0.09 8.37
N THR A 139 -18.82 0.27 8.26
CA THR A 139 -19.50 0.72 7.04
C THR A 139 -20.33 1.99 7.25
N ASP A 140 -20.36 2.52 8.48
CA ASP A 140 -20.98 3.81 8.76
C ASP A 140 -20.19 4.94 8.10
N ARG A 141 -20.80 5.54 7.09
CA ARG A 141 -20.26 6.66 6.33
C ARG A 141 -19.89 7.84 7.22
N LYS A 142 -20.70 8.17 8.23
CA LYS A 142 -20.41 9.33 9.10
C LYS A 142 -19.12 9.11 9.89
N ALA A 143 -18.93 7.91 10.42
CA ALA A 143 -17.72 7.55 11.16
C ALA A 143 -16.48 7.54 10.25
N ILE A 144 -16.61 6.99 9.04
CA ILE A 144 -15.53 6.99 8.05
C ILE A 144 -15.18 8.43 7.64
N ASP A 145 -16.17 9.25 7.32
CA ASP A 145 -15.97 10.65 6.89
C ASP A 145 -15.29 11.48 7.98
N GLU A 146 -15.64 11.29 9.25
CA GLU A 146 -14.99 11.97 10.38
C GLU A 146 -13.52 11.55 10.54
N LEU A 147 -13.22 10.27 10.32
CA LEU A 147 -11.85 9.76 10.34
C LEU A 147 -11.03 10.31 9.16
N VAL A 148 -11.59 10.26 7.95
CA VAL A 148 -10.98 10.83 6.73
C VAL A 148 -10.68 12.30 6.95
N LYS A 149 -11.66 13.08 7.43
CA LYS A 149 -11.50 14.48 7.76
C LYS A 149 -10.36 14.73 8.74
N THR A 150 -10.28 13.91 9.79
CA THR A 150 -9.20 14.01 10.79
C THR A 150 -7.84 13.81 10.16
N ILE A 151 -7.70 12.88 9.21
CA ILE A 151 -6.44 12.62 8.52
C ILE A 151 -6.12 13.75 7.53
N THR A 152 -7.09 14.22 6.75
CA THR A 152 -6.81 15.17 5.67
C THR A 152 -6.77 16.63 6.08
N GLU A 153 -7.42 17.01 7.19
CA GLU A 153 -7.48 18.41 7.64
C GLU A 153 -6.53 18.71 8.82
N LYS A 154 -6.14 17.70 9.60
CA LYS A 154 -5.23 17.91 10.73
C LYS A 154 -3.81 18.08 10.22
N GLU A 155 -3.09 19.05 10.79
CA GLU A 155 -1.67 19.24 10.46
C GLU A 155 -0.87 17.99 10.83
N PRO A 156 -0.20 17.35 9.86
CA PRO A 156 0.56 16.14 10.14
C PRO A 156 1.88 16.45 10.86
N VAL A 157 2.33 15.50 11.66
CA VAL A 157 3.69 15.47 12.18
C VAL A 157 4.54 14.62 11.24
N ARG A 158 5.43 15.27 10.50
CA ARG A 158 6.44 14.58 9.69
C ARG A 158 7.59 14.13 10.59
N VAL A 159 7.96 12.87 10.48
CA VAL A 159 9.02 12.27 11.27
C VAL A 159 9.90 11.40 10.41
N ASP A 160 11.20 11.48 10.66
CA ASP A 160 12.16 10.54 10.09
C ASP A 160 11.87 9.14 10.66
N THR A 161 11.85 8.12 9.81
CA THR A 161 11.61 6.73 10.22
C THR A 161 12.63 6.26 11.26
N SER A 162 13.84 6.82 11.28
CA SER A 162 14.86 6.55 12.31
C SER A 162 14.51 7.12 13.69
N GLU A 163 13.60 8.09 13.76
CA GLU A 163 13.04 8.66 15.00
C GLU A 163 11.81 7.89 15.50
N LEU A 164 11.33 6.90 14.73
CA LEU A 164 10.29 5.96 15.16
C LEU A 164 10.88 4.80 15.98
N LYS A 165 11.70 5.16 16.97
CA LYS A 165 12.14 4.23 18.02
C LYS A 165 11.02 4.09 19.04
N ASP A 166 10.88 2.89 19.58
CA ASP A 166 9.92 2.56 20.64
C ASP A 166 8.45 2.81 20.26
N ILE A 167 8.12 2.66 18.97
CA ILE A 167 6.73 2.61 18.53
C ILE A 167 6.11 1.25 18.89
N GLN A 168 4.86 1.26 19.31
CA GLN A 168 4.05 0.07 19.42
C GLN A 168 2.98 0.11 18.33
N LEU A 169 3.01 -0.84 17.41
CA LEU A 169 1.91 -1.05 16.47
C LEU A 169 0.73 -1.66 17.23
N LEU A 170 -0.43 -1.02 17.15
CA LEU A 170 -1.64 -1.46 17.85
C LEU A 170 -2.62 -2.12 16.89
N LYS A 171 -2.86 -1.51 15.72
CA LYS A 171 -3.81 -2.00 14.71
C LYS A 171 -3.33 -1.65 13.30
N GLU A 172 -3.75 -2.44 12.34
CA GLU A 172 -3.72 -2.11 10.92
C GLU A 172 -5.08 -1.67 10.44
N ILE A 173 -5.12 -0.56 9.72
CA ILE A 173 -6.33 0.12 9.30
C ILE A 173 -6.32 0.15 7.78
N THR A 174 -7.30 -0.50 7.16
CA THR A 174 -7.39 -0.62 5.71
C THR A 174 -8.69 0.00 5.22
N PHE A 175 -8.60 1.05 4.41
CA PHE A 175 -9.77 1.61 3.74
C PHE A 175 -9.98 0.94 2.38
N GLN A 176 -11.24 0.71 2.05
CA GLN A 176 -11.70 0.21 0.75
C GLN A 176 -12.59 1.26 0.09
N SER A 177 -12.69 1.20 -1.24
CA SER A 177 -13.48 2.14 -2.03
C SER A 177 -14.12 1.45 -3.24
N ASP A 178 -15.43 1.59 -3.39
CA ASP A 178 -16.17 1.19 -4.59
C ASP A 178 -15.73 2.00 -5.82
N ARG A 179 -15.15 3.20 -5.62
CA ARG A 179 -14.57 4.02 -6.70
C ARG A 179 -13.29 3.43 -7.25
N TYR A 180 -12.50 2.77 -6.40
CA TYR A 180 -11.23 2.13 -6.75
C TYR A 180 -11.31 0.65 -6.41
N PRO A 181 -12.15 -0.11 -7.13
CA PRO A 181 -12.29 -1.54 -6.86
C PRO A 181 -10.92 -2.19 -7.00
N ASN A 182 -10.58 -3.04 -6.04
CA ASN A 182 -9.32 -3.77 -5.94
C ASN A 182 -8.10 -3.00 -5.41
N ILE A 183 -8.21 -1.71 -5.09
CA ILE A 183 -7.16 -0.97 -4.38
C ILE A 183 -7.59 -0.76 -2.93
N ALA A 184 -6.66 -0.97 -2.02
CA ALA A 184 -6.78 -0.66 -0.60
C ALA A 184 -5.83 0.47 -0.21
N TYR A 185 -6.26 1.31 0.75
CA TYR A 185 -5.43 2.34 1.37
C TYR A 185 -5.08 1.91 2.80
N HIS A 186 -3.78 1.79 3.10
CA HIS A 186 -3.29 1.23 4.36
C HIS A 186 -2.74 2.31 5.28
N LEU A 187 -3.13 2.22 6.55
CA LEU A 187 -2.58 3.00 7.66
C LEU A 187 -2.21 2.07 8.82
N SER A 188 -1.25 2.50 9.62
CA SER A 188 -0.93 1.85 10.88
C SER A 188 -1.41 2.72 12.05
N TYR A 189 -2.16 2.14 12.99
CA TYR A 189 -2.46 2.80 14.26
C TYR A 189 -1.38 2.43 15.28
N ILE A 190 -0.63 3.42 15.72
CA ILE A 190 0.56 3.22 16.56
C ILE A 190 0.47 4.04 17.86
N GLU A 191 1.19 3.60 18.88
CA GLU A 191 1.48 4.38 20.07
C GLU A 191 2.96 4.79 20.11
N LYS A 192 3.21 6.04 20.48
CA LYS A 192 4.55 6.59 20.74
C LYS A 192 4.47 7.56 21.91
N ASN A 193 5.26 7.33 22.96
CA ASN A 193 5.34 8.20 24.15
C ASN A 193 3.97 8.46 24.82
N GLY A 194 3.11 7.44 24.92
CA GLY A 194 1.78 7.57 25.52
C GLY A 194 0.74 8.30 24.67
N ARG A 195 1.08 8.62 23.41
CA ARG A 195 0.18 9.24 22.43
C ARG A 195 -0.05 8.29 21.28
N THR A 196 -1.23 8.38 20.67
CA THR A 196 -1.62 7.51 19.56
C THR A 196 -1.70 8.28 18.26
N TYR A 197 -1.30 7.60 17.18
CA TYR A 197 -1.17 8.18 15.86
C TYR A 197 -1.70 7.22 14.81
N LEU A 198 -2.30 7.78 13.76
CA LEU A 198 -2.36 7.12 12.47
C LEU A 198 -1.07 7.43 11.71
N ARG A 199 -0.43 6.41 11.19
CA ARG A 199 0.82 6.49 10.44
C ARG A 199 0.55 6.14 8.98
N GLU A 200 0.83 7.10 8.11
CA GLU A 200 1.02 6.87 6.69
C GLU A 200 2.49 6.55 6.43
N HIS A 201 2.73 5.39 5.81
CA HIS A 201 4.07 5.04 5.34
C HIS A 201 4.39 5.91 4.14
N GLY A 202 5.47 6.68 4.23
CA GLY A 202 5.93 7.51 3.12
C GLY A 202 6.96 6.83 2.25
N LEU A 203 7.30 7.48 1.14
CA LEU A 203 8.48 7.14 0.35
C LEU A 203 9.72 7.77 1.03
N PHE A 204 10.84 7.06 1.02
CA PHE A 204 12.17 7.56 1.43
C PHE A 204 12.29 8.04 2.89
N LEU A 205 12.31 7.08 3.84
CA LEU A 205 12.65 7.27 5.26
C LEU A 205 11.83 8.32 6.02
N MET A 206 10.71 8.78 5.47
CA MET A 206 9.84 9.76 6.09
C MET A 206 8.45 9.16 6.24
N ASP A 207 7.91 9.25 7.45
CA ASP A 207 6.54 8.88 7.72
C ASP A 207 5.74 10.11 8.12
N THR A 208 4.43 10.02 7.87
CA THR A 208 3.48 11.06 8.24
C THR A 208 2.60 10.54 9.36
N LEU A 209 2.62 11.23 10.50
CA LEU A 209 1.82 10.88 11.67
C LEU A 209 0.70 11.88 11.90
N TYR A 210 -0.49 11.37 12.16
CA TYR A 210 -1.66 12.14 12.55
C TYR A 210 -2.01 11.76 13.98
N GLU A 211 -1.79 12.66 14.93
CA GLU A 211 -2.18 12.41 16.32
C GLU A 211 -3.70 12.25 16.39
N VAL A 212 -4.20 11.18 16.98
CA VAL A 212 -5.64 10.90 17.06
C VAL A 212 -6.02 10.39 18.44
N SER A 213 -7.32 10.36 18.72
CA SER A 213 -7.88 9.64 19.86
C SER A 213 -9.14 8.96 19.38
N ILE A 214 -9.04 7.67 19.09
CA ILE A 214 -10.13 6.88 18.49
C ILE A 214 -10.54 5.78 19.46
N ASN A 215 -11.83 5.74 19.78
CA ASN A 215 -12.42 4.61 20.49
C ASN A 215 -12.97 3.60 19.46
N TRP A 216 -12.12 2.65 19.06
CA TRP A 216 -12.43 1.65 18.04
C TRP A 216 -13.65 0.77 18.40
N ASP A 217 -13.89 0.53 19.69
CA ASP A 217 -15.02 -0.26 20.17
C ASP A 217 -16.35 0.46 19.96
N SER A 218 -16.35 1.79 19.98
CA SER A 218 -17.55 2.61 19.79
C SER A 218 -17.94 2.85 18.33
N LEU A 219 -17.08 2.49 17.37
CA LEU A 219 -17.44 2.60 15.96
C LEU A 219 -18.59 1.62 15.65
N PRO A 220 -19.64 2.02 14.93
CA PRO A 220 -20.76 1.14 14.63
C PRO A 220 -20.43 0.08 13.56
#